data_AF-B4D7F1-F1
#
_entry.id   AF-B4D7F1-F1
#
_cell.length_a   1.000
_cell.length_b   1.000
_cell.length_c   1.000
_cell.angle_alpha   90.00
_cell.angle_beta   90.00
_cell.angle_gamma   90.00
#
_symmetry.space_group_name_H-M   'P 1'
#
loop_
_entity.id
_entity.type
_entity.pdbx_description
1 polymer ?
#
loop_
_entity_poly.entity_id
_entity_poly.type
_entity_poly.pdbx_seq_one_letter_code
_entity_poly.pdbx_strand_id
1 'polypeptide(L)'
;MVCALFIVLVGLFNPAWGAELSDPILGQWKWFTNSTKVFHSDGRLTSNVGHTSTWKCLNPGEVPRKYRIFWAMGTVDTLTLDKDENRLSGKNAQGVVVSGKRLTREDPDKTPEVPAVAANLPPSQQVEPLLEPCLDAILAPLPQEPQMPRVSVEKLRATLSGEAVRAKTPSQKQICQYAIWVCDALTNGMDERAQTRAAAVSSALVPSLSNGASIVNTMPLHPGRNSGGAGEAIRKKQKDERAYADQQAQAFSSFMESSAYKAWVTKSTKLREDVMGVYTKLVQLEAAEPPVEAAK
;
A
#
# COMPACT_ATOMS: atom_id res chain seq x y z
N MET A 1 44.22 33.59 48.76
CA MET A 1 44.15 32.92 47.45
C MET A 1 43.40 31.60 47.66
N VAL A 2 42.08 31.60 47.44
CA VAL A 2 41.21 30.43 47.67
C VAL A 2 40.47 30.18 46.36
N CYS A 3 40.80 29.07 45.70
CA CYS A 3 40.12 28.60 44.50
C CYS A 3 38.79 27.95 44.88
N ALA A 4 37.68 28.53 44.42
CA ALA A 4 36.35 27.95 44.54
C ALA A 4 36.14 26.89 43.44
N LEU A 5 35.93 25.65 43.86
CA LEU A 5 35.60 24.51 43.02
C LEU A 5 34.09 24.51 42.73
N PHE A 6 33.70 24.90 41.52
CA PHE A 6 32.31 24.75 41.04
C PHE A 6 32.11 23.34 40.50
N ILE A 7 31.40 22.50 41.26
CA ILE A 7 30.87 21.22 40.80
C ILE A 7 29.56 21.52 40.07
N VAL A 8 29.58 21.47 38.74
CA VAL A 8 28.38 21.48 37.91
C VAL A 8 27.81 20.06 37.90
N LEU A 9 26.75 19.85 38.69
CA LEU A 9 25.90 18.67 38.63
C LEU A 9 25.13 18.68 37.29
N VAL A 10 25.63 17.95 36.29
CA VAL A 10 24.89 17.61 35.08
C VAL A 10 23.87 16.53 35.47
N GLY A 11 22.70 16.96 35.91
CA GLY A 11 21.56 16.09 36.17
C GLY A 11 21.06 15.47 34.87
N LEU A 12 21.10 14.13 34.81
CA LEU A 12 20.52 13.28 33.79
C LEU A 12 19.00 13.50 33.72
N PHE A 13 18.56 14.48 32.93
CA PHE A 13 17.22 14.47 32.37
C PHE A 13 17.22 13.44 31.24
N ASN A 14 16.90 12.18 31.56
CA ASN A 14 16.32 11.27 30.58
C ASN A 14 14.84 11.65 30.50
N PRO A 15 14.38 12.41 29.48
CA PRO A 15 12.96 12.46 29.25
C PRO A 15 12.57 11.04 28.84
N ALA A 16 11.80 10.37 29.69
CA ALA A 16 11.02 9.21 29.27
C ALA A 16 10.01 9.71 28.23
N TRP A 17 10.46 9.93 27.00
CA TRP A 17 9.60 10.06 25.84
C TRP A 17 8.93 8.71 25.70
N GLY A 18 7.70 8.69 26.22
CA GLY A 18 6.84 7.54 26.23
C GLY A 18 6.71 6.97 24.83
N ALA A 19 6.51 5.66 24.78
CA ALA A 19 6.02 4.98 23.60
C ALA A 19 4.98 5.87 22.91
N GLU A 20 5.29 6.24 21.66
CA GLU A 20 4.45 7.09 20.83
C GLU A 20 3.07 6.43 20.76
N LEU A 21 2.13 6.92 21.58
CA LEU A 21 0.78 6.38 21.66
C LEU A 21 0.14 6.62 20.31
N SER A 22 0.04 5.54 19.53
CA SER A 22 -0.65 5.47 18.25
C SER A 22 -1.96 6.26 18.31
N ASP A 23 -2.19 7.16 17.34
CA ASP A 23 -3.36 8.04 17.38
C ASP A 23 -4.64 7.17 17.37
N PRO A 24 -5.60 7.39 18.29
CA PRO A 24 -6.75 6.51 18.41
C PRO A 24 -7.60 6.52 17.14
N ILE A 25 -7.52 7.50 16.23
CA ILE A 25 -8.32 7.46 14.98
C ILE A 25 -7.91 6.33 14.02
N LEU A 26 -6.72 5.76 14.15
CA LEU A 26 -6.19 4.77 13.21
C LEU A 26 -7.06 3.52 13.10
N GLY A 27 -7.02 2.88 11.92
CA GLY A 27 -7.77 1.67 11.60
C GLY A 27 -8.97 1.88 10.70
N GLN A 28 -9.87 0.89 10.68
CA GLN A 28 -10.98 0.84 9.73
C GLN A 28 -12.28 1.38 10.31
N TRP A 29 -13.04 2.10 9.49
CA TRP A 29 -14.29 2.76 9.85
C TRP A 29 -15.36 2.54 8.80
N LYS A 30 -16.56 2.16 9.22
CA LYS A 30 -17.77 2.16 8.40
C LYS A 30 -18.35 3.58 8.38
N TRP A 31 -18.30 4.22 7.22
CA TRP A 31 -18.81 5.57 7.01
C TRP A 31 -20.33 5.61 6.89
N PHE A 32 -20.93 6.79 7.08
CA PHE A 32 -22.38 6.99 6.94
C PHE A 32 -22.91 6.67 5.53
N THR A 33 -22.04 6.69 4.51
CA THR A 33 -22.34 6.28 3.13
C THR A 33 -22.22 4.78 2.90
N ASN A 34 -22.09 3.97 3.95
CA ASN A 34 -21.79 2.53 3.91
C ASN A 34 -20.45 2.15 3.25
N SER A 35 -19.58 3.11 2.96
CA SER A 35 -18.21 2.83 2.51
C SER A 35 -17.27 2.56 3.69
N THR A 36 -16.18 1.83 3.45
CA THR A 36 -15.11 1.64 4.44
C THR A 36 -14.02 2.68 4.21
N LYS A 37 -13.60 3.33 5.29
CA LYS A 37 -12.49 4.28 5.34
C LYS A 37 -11.40 3.74 6.24
N VAL A 38 -10.15 3.89 5.81
CA VAL A 38 -8.98 3.37 6.52
C VAL A 38 -8.06 4.55 6.83
N PHE A 39 -7.87 4.84 8.12
CA PHE A 39 -7.01 5.91 8.60
C PHE A 39 -5.61 5.36 8.86
N HIS A 40 -4.65 5.90 8.13
CA HIS A 40 -3.23 5.55 8.12
C HIS A 40 -2.44 6.47 9.06
N SER A 41 -1.38 5.94 9.69
CA SER A 41 -0.54 6.70 10.64
C SER A 41 0.20 7.87 9.99
N ASP A 42 0.45 7.77 8.68
CA ASP A 42 1.07 8.83 7.87
C ASP A 42 0.12 9.98 7.49
N GLY A 43 -1.11 9.98 8.00
CA GLY A 43 -2.12 11.00 7.71
C GLY A 43 -2.90 10.75 6.42
N ARG A 44 -2.70 9.62 5.73
CA ARG A 44 -3.56 9.22 4.60
C ARG A 44 -4.87 8.63 5.07
N LEU A 45 -5.87 8.78 4.21
CA LEU A 45 -7.19 8.20 4.35
C LEU A 45 -7.51 7.47 3.04
N THR A 46 -7.60 6.15 3.06
CA THR A 46 -7.96 5.35 1.88
C THR A 46 -9.39 4.86 1.99
N SER A 47 -9.96 4.46 0.86
CA SER A 47 -11.29 3.87 0.78
C SER A 47 -11.30 2.72 -0.20
N ASN A 48 -12.19 1.75 0.03
CA ASN A 48 -12.42 0.62 -0.86
C ASN A 48 -12.87 1.00 -2.29
N VAL A 49 -13.20 2.27 -2.52
CA VAL A 49 -13.55 2.82 -3.85
C VAL A 49 -12.39 3.51 -4.58
N GLY A 50 -11.16 3.39 -4.07
CA GLY A 50 -9.94 3.86 -4.77
C GLY A 50 -9.64 5.37 -4.65
N HIS A 51 -10.32 6.08 -3.76
CA HIS A 51 -9.99 7.49 -3.48
C HIS A 51 -9.03 7.61 -2.30
N THR A 52 -7.97 8.38 -2.49
CA THR A 52 -7.01 8.75 -1.44
C THR A 52 -7.31 10.16 -0.97
N SER A 53 -7.38 10.34 0.34
CA SER A 53 -7.66 11.60 1.04
C SER A 53 -6.63 11.76 2.16
N THR A 54 -6.64 12.89 2.88
CA THR A 54 -5.76 13.08 4.03
C THR A 54 -6.53 13.52 5.26
N TRP A 55 -5.94 13.34 6.44
CA TRP A 55 -6.53 13.74 7.70
C TRP A 55 -5.48 14.36 8.62
N LYS A 56 -5.94 15.19 9.58
CA LYS A 56 -5.09 15.80 10.59
C LYS A 56 -5.83 15.93 11.93
N CYS A 57 -5.14 15.58 13.02
CA CYS A 57 -5.62 15.88 14.38
C CYS A 57 -5.47 17.39 14.66
N LEU A 58 -6.54 18.03 15.12
CA LEU A 58 -6.58 19.47 15.38
C LEU A 58 -6.15 19.83 16.79
N ASN A 59 -6.36 18.94 17.76
CA ASN A 59 -6.08 19.14 19.18
C ASN A 59 -5.42 17.88 19.80
N PRO A 60 -4.14 17.61 19.46
CA PRO A 60 -3.42 16.49 20.06
C PRO A 60 -3.35 16.67 21.58
N GLY A 61 -3.77 15.64 22.33
CA GLY A 61 -3.75 15.64 23.80
C GLY A 61 -5.05 16.06 24.49
N GLU A 62 -6.05 16.54 23.74
CA GLU A 62 -7.37 16.87 24.29
C GLU A 62 -8.39 15.75 24.05
N VAL A 63 -9.37 15.63 24.97
CA VAL A 63 -10.52 14.71 24.85
C VAL A 63 -11.81 15.55 24.95
N PRO A 64 -12.71 15.50 23.96
CA PRO A 64 -12.64 14.65 22.77
C PRO A 64 -11.66 15.18 21.71
N ARG A 65 -10.96 14.26 21.03
CA ARG A 65 -10.09 14.60 19.91
C ARG A 65 -10.92 15.05 18.71
N LYS A 66 -10.45 16.07 18.03
CA LYS A 66 -11.03 16.66 16.82
C LYS A 66 -10.11 16.43 15.64
N TYR A 67 -10.70 16.07 14.52
CA TYR A 67 -10.00 15.74 13.31
C TYR A 67 -10.56 16.51 12.13
N ARG A 68 -9.68 16.85 11.19
CA ARG A 68 -10.04 17.46 9.92
C ARG A 68 -9.69 16.50 8.79
N ILE A 69 -10.66 16.19 7.93
CA ILE A 69 -10.47 15.34 6.76
C ILE A 69 -10.50 16.21 5.51
N PHE A 70 -9.52 16.02 4.63
CA PHE A 70 -9.43 16.66 3.32
C PHE A 70 -9.71 15.61 2.27
N TRP A 71 -10.92 15.66 1.70
CA TRP A 71 -11.33 14.72 0.66
C TRP A 71 -10.71 15.09 -0.69
N ALA A 72 -10.46 14.08 -1.53
CA ALA A 72 -9.93 14.26 -2.89
C ALA A 72 -10.74 15.25 -3.74
N MET A 73 -12.06 15.32 -3.52
CA MET A 73 -12.98 16.22 -4.22
C MET A 73 -13.00 17.65 -3.63
N GLY A 74 -12.03 18.03 -2.78
CA GLY A 74 -11.91 19.37 -2.21
C GLY A 74 -12.89 19.68 -1.06
N THR A 75 -13.70 18.72 -0.64
CA THR A 75 -14.57 18.88 0.55
C THR A 75 -13.75 18.68 1.82
N VAL A 76 -14.14 19.39 2.89
CA VAL A 76 -13.46 19.32 4.18
C VAL A 76 -14.47 19.01 5.28
N ASP A 77 -14.19 17.96 6.06
CA ASP A 77 -15.01 17.56 7.20
C ASP A 77 -14.29 17.86 8.50
N THR A 78 -15.06 18.26 9.52
CA THR A 78 -14.57 18.37 10.90
C THR A 78 -15.33 17.37 11.77
N LEU A 79 -14.57 16.46 12.39
CA LEU A 79 -15.10 15.35 13.17
C LEU A 79 -14.58 15.40 14.59
N THR A 80 -15.37 14.86 15.49
CA THR A 80 -15.04 14.63 16.89
C THR A 80 -15.09 13.13 17.15
N LEU A 81 -14.02 12.59 17.74
CA LEU A 81 -13.94 11.22 18.20
C LEU A 81 -14.59 11.11 19.58
N ASP A 82 -15.52 10.18 19.70
CA ASP A 82 -16.18 9.85 20.96
C ASP A 82 -15.17 9.35 22.01
N LYS A 83 -15.49 9.51 23.29
CA LYS A 83 -14.71 9.05 24.43
C LYS A 83 -14.44 7.55 24.40
N ASP A 84 -15.39 6.75 23.92
CA ASP A 84 -15.23 5.29 23.75
C ASP A 84 -14.40 4.92 22.52
N GLU A 85 -13.98 5.93 21.75
CA GLU A 85 -13.21 5.82 20.51
C GLU A 85 -13.91 5.00 19.42
N ASN A 86 -15.18 4.63 19.58
CA ASN A 86 -15.88 3.72 18.65
C ASN A 86 -16.72 4.46 17.61
N ARG A 87 -16.82 5.80 17.70
CA ARG A 87 -17.65 6.63 16.83
C ARG A 87 -16.97 7.95 16.50
N LEU A 88 -17.00 8.31 15.22
CA LEU A 88 -16.70 9.66 14.72
C LEU A 88 -18.03 10.35 14.38
N SER A 89 -18.16 11.62 14.75
CA SER A 89 -19.32 12.43 14.36
C SER A 89 -18.92 13.88 14.12
N GLY A 90 -19.60 14.54 13.19
CA GLY A 90 -19.31 15.94 12.88
C GLY A 90 -20.11 16.46 11.71
N LYS A 91 -19.58 17.49 11.05
CA LYS A 91 -20.21 18.12 9.88
C LYS A 91 -19.17 18.44 8.80
N ASN A 92 -19.61 18.44 7.55
CA ASN A 92 -18.83 18.97 6.44
C ASN A 92 -18.98 20.50 6.32
N ALA A 93 -18.26 21.12 5.39
CA ALA A 93 -18.31 22.56 5.13
C ALA A 93 -19.73 23.09 4.77
N GLN A 94 -20.61 22.22 4.29
CA GLN A 94 -22.00 22.55 3.95
C GLN A 94 -22.98 22.32 5.12
N GLY A 95 -22.49 21.94 6.30
CA GLY A 95 -23.31 21.68 7.48
C GLY A 95 -24.00 20.32 7.49
N VAL A 96 -23.75 19.45 6.50
CA VAL A 96 -24.28 18.09 6.44
C VAL A 96 -23.61 17.24 7.52
N VAL A 97 -24.42 16.49 8.27
CA VAL A 97 -23.95 15.60 9.33
C VAL A 97 -23.22 14.41 8.72
N VAL A 98 -22.02 14.14 9.24
CA VAL A 98 -21.17 13.03 8.84
C VAL A 98 -20.83 12.17 10.05
N SER A 99 -20.73 10.86 9.87
CA SER A 99 -20.37 9.93 10.94
C SER A 99 -19.61 8.71 10.44
N GLY A 100 -18.80 8.13 11.32
CA GLY A 100 -18.14 6.84 11.13
C GLY A 100 -18.31 5.96 12.36
N LYS A 101 -18.54 4.66 12.16
CA LYS A 101 -18.52 3.63 13.22
C LYS A 101 -17.26 2.79 13.05
N ARG A 102 -16.50 2.58 14.13
CA ARG A 102 -15.27 1.80 14.05
C ARG A 102 -15.53 0.34 13.71
N LEU A 103 -14.69 -0.21 12.84
CA LEU A 103 -14.64 -1.63 12.50
C LEU A 103 -13.42 -2.29 13.17
N THR A 104 -12.23 -1.69 13.04
CA THR A 104 -10.99 -2.19 13.65
C THR A 104 -10.14 -1.04 14.23
N ARG A 105 -9.31 -1.33 15.23
CA ARG A 105 -8.37 -0.37 15.86
C ARG A 105 -6.93 -0.53 15.36
N GLU A 106 -6.65 -1.60 14.63
CA GLU A 106 -5.31 -1.90 14.15
C GLU A 106 -4.89 -0.85 13.14
N ASP A 107 -3.74 -0.24 13.39
CA ASP A 107 -3.10 0.65 12.45
C ASP A 107 -2.73 -0.15 11.19
N PRO A 108 -3.31 0.20 10.02
CA PRO A 108 -3.06 -0.52 8.77
C PRO A 108 -1.59 -0.46 8.32
N ASP A 109 -0.83 0.54 8.78
CA ASP A 109 0.58 0.71 8.45
C ASP A 109 1.48 0.11 9.52
N LYS A 110 0.94 -0.17 10.71
CA LYS A 110 1.62 -1.01 11.69
C LYS A 110 1.67 -2.40 11.09
N THR A 111 2.76 -2.63 10.37
CA THR A 111 3.19 -3.93 9.85
C THR A 111 2.85 -4.95 10.93
N PRO A 112 2.03 -5.99 10.65
CA PRO A 112 1.66 -6.97 11.65
C PRO A 112 2.93 -7.34 12.36
N GLU A 113 2.96 -6.99 13.64
CA GLU A 113 4.12 -7.19 14.48
C GLU A 113 4.21 -8.71 14.56
N VAL A 114 5.00 -9.31 13.67
CA VAL A 114 5.24 -10.76 13.65
C VAL A 114 5.50 -11.10 15.10
N PRO A 115 4.60 -11.85 15.75
CA PRO A 115 4.66 -12.01 17.19
C PRO A 115 6.05 -12.52 17.53
N ALA A 116 6.68 -11.93 18.55
CA ALA A 116 8.04 -12.26 18.98
C ALA A 116 8.25 -13.75 19.32
N VAL A 117 7.19 -14.56 19.23
CA VAL A 117 7.19 -16.04 19.20
C VAL A 117 7.92 -16.61 17.97
N ALA A 118 8.10 -15.84 16.88
CA ALA A 118 8.75 -16.31 15.66
C ALA A 118 10.26 -16.61 15.80
N ALA A 119 10.91 -16.18 16.89
CA ALA A 119 12.36 -16.38 17.08
C ALA A 119 12.80 -17.85 17.17
N ASN A 120 11.85 -18.80 17.27
CA ASN A 120 12.12 -20.25 17.28
C ASN A 120 11.52 -20.99 16.08
N LEU A 121 10.89 -20.30 15.13
CA LEU A 121 10.32 -20.95 13.96
C LEU A 121 11.40 -21.17 12.89
N PRO A 122 11.37 -22.30 12.16
CA PRO A 122 12.25 -22.51 11.03
C PRO A 122 12.06 -21.39 9.99
N PRO A 123 13.13 -20.93 9.32
CA PRO A 123 13.07 -19.86 8.33
C PRO A 123 11.99 -20.02 7.26
N SER A 124 11.68 -21.24 6.80
CA SER A 124 10.58 -21.49 5.85
C SER A 124 9.22 -21.04 6.40
N GLN A 125 8.90 -21.36 7.65
CA GLN A 125 7.65 -20.96 8.30
C GLN A 125 7.58 -19.45 8.57
N GLN A 126 8.72 -18.77 8.67
CA GLN A 126 8.75 -17.31 8.75
C GLN A 126 8.44 -16.66 7.38
N VAL A 127 8.87 -17.29 6.28
CA VAL A 127 8.69 -16.80 4.90
C VAL A 127 7.29 -17.11 4.36
N GLU A 128 6.73 -18.28 4.69
CA GLU A 128 5.45 -18.79 4.16
C GLU A 128 4.28 -17.80 4.21
N PRO A 129 4.02 -17.06 5.33
CA PRO A 129 2.89 -16.13 5.41
C PRO A 129 3.00 -14.94 4.46
N LEU A 130 4.21 -14.59 4.02
CA LEU A 130 4.44 -13.49 3.09
C LEU A 130 4.55 -13.95 1.64
N LEU A 131 4.87 -15.23 1.40
CA LEU A 131 5.21 -15.74 0.08
C LEU A 131 4.08 -15.56 -0.94
N GLU A 132 2.90 -16.14 -0.67
CA GLU A 132 1.75 -16.05 -1.58
C GLU A 132 1.23 -14.62 -1.72
N PRO A 133 1.00 -13.83 -0.63
CA PRO A 133 0.56 -12.44 -0.78
C PRO A 133 1.53 -11.57 -1.60
N CYS A 134 2.85 -11.78 -1.46
CA CYS A 134 3.84 -11.08 -2.27
C CYS A 134 3.75 -11.50 -3.74
N LEU A 135 3.73 -12.81 -4.01
CA LEU A 135 3.66 -13.32 -5.38
C LEU A 135 2.37 -12.85 -6.06
N ASP A 136 1.23 -12.92 -5.40
CA ASP A 136 -0.04 -12.45 -5.96
C ASP A 136 -0.01 -10.94 -6.26
N ALA A 137 0.56 -10.12 -5.36
CA ALA A 137 0.71 -8.69 -5.60
C ALA A 137 1.68 -8.38 -6.77
N ILE A 138 2.79 -9.11 -6.89
CA ILE A 138 3.75 -8.93 -7.97
C ILE A 138 3.13 -9.35 -9.31
N LEU A 139 2.48 -10.52 -9.34
CA LEU A 139 1.95 -11.14 -10.54
C LEU A 139 0.57 -10.61 -10.97
N ALA A 140 -0.07 -9.77 -10.14
CA ALA A 140 -1.30 -9.09 -10.51
C ALA A 140 -1.17 -8.38 -11.87
N PRO A 141 -2.26 -8.23 -12.64
CA PRO A 141 -2.23 -7.46 -13.89
C PRO A 141 -1.54 -6.10 -13.70
N LEU A 142 -0.58 -5.74 -14.56
CA LEU A 142 0.18 -4.48 -14.46
C LEU A 142 -0.66 -3.19 -14.32
N PRO A 143 -1.87 -3.08 -14.90
CA PRO A 143 -2.72 -1.92 -14.67
C PRO A 143 -3.16 -1.75 -13.21
N GLN A 144 -3.23 -2.85 -12.45
CA GLN A 144 -3.59 -2.83 -11.03
C GLN A 144 -2.40 -2.38 -10.19
N GLU A 145 -2.66 -1.56 -9.18
CA GLU A 145 -1.69 -1.13 -8.16
C GLU A 145 -2.01 -1.81 -6.82
N PRO A 146 -1.75 -3.12 -6.67
CA PRO A 146 -1.89 -3.74 -5.36
C PRO A 146 -0.88 -3.15 -4.38
N GLN A 147 -1.25 -3.10 -3.11
CA GLN A 147 -0.35 -2.69 -2.04
C GLN A 147 0.78 -3.72 -1.91
N MET A 148 2.02 -3.27 -2.09
CA MET A 148 3.20 -4.13 -1.98
C MET A 148 3.63 -4.29 -0.52
N PRO A 149 3.78 -5.51 0.01
CA PRO A 149 4.20 -5.77 1.38
C PRO A 149 5.73 -5.57 1.59
N ARG A 150 6.34 -4.56 0.96
CA ARG A 150 7.80 -4.34 0.92
C ARG A 150 8.41 -4.23 2.32
N VAL A 151 7.79 -3.45 3.19
CA VAL A 151 8.25 -3.24 4.58
C VAL A 151 8.28 -4.56 5.35
N SER A 152 7.31 -5.44 5.12
CA SER A 152 7.26 -6.75 5.78
C SER A 152 8.38 -7.67 5.31
N VAL A 153 8.64 -7.70 3.99
CA VAL A 153 9.73 -8.50 3.40
C VAL A 153 11.10 -8.00 3.87
N GLU A 154 11.33 -6.68 3.87
CA GLU A 154 12.59 -6.08 4.34
C GLU A 154 12.84 -6.36 5.82
N LYS A 155 11.79 -6.28 6.65
CA LYS A 155 11.88 -6.63 8.08
C LYS A 155 12.23 -8.11 8.27
N LEU A 156 11.56 -9.02 7.56
CA LEU A 156 11.86 -10.45 7.63
C LEU A 156 13.31 -10.74 7.19
N ARG A 157 13.74 -10.15 6.08
CA ARG A 157 15.13 -10.24 5.61
C ARG A 157 16.15 -9.80 6.66
N ALA A 158 15.86 -8.71 7.37
CA ALA A 158 16.74 -8.21 8.44
C ALA A 158 16.80 -9.20 9.62
N THR A 159 15.66 -9.78 10.02
CA THR A 159 15.60 -10.82 11.06
C THR A 159 16.41 -12.06 10.66
N LEU A 160 16.19 -12.59 9.46
CA LEU A 160 16.93 -13.75 8.92
C LEU A 160 18.43 -13.48 8.78
N SER A 161 18.82 -12.25 8.42
CA SER A 161 20.23 -11.85 8.39
C SER A 161 20.86 -11.88 9.79
N GLY A 162 20.13 -11.42 10.81
CA GLY A 162 20.55 -11.52 12.20
C GLY A 162 20.68 -12.98 12.67
N GLU A 163 19.75 -13.85 12.27
CA GLU A 163 19.82 -15.30 12.53
C GLU A 163 21.01 -15.97 11.83
N ALA A 164 21.28 -15.63 10.57
CA ALA A 164 22.43 -16.14 9.82
C ALA A 164 23.78 -15.83 10.50
N VAL A 165 23.89 -14.68 11.17
CA VAL A 165 25.08 -14.29 11.95
C VAL A 165 25.19 -15.09 13.25
N ARG A 166 24.05 -15.44 13.87
CA ARG A 166 23.99 -16.21 15.13
C ARG A 166 24.04 -17.73 14.92
N ALA A 167 23.90 -18.19 13.68
CA ALA A 167 23.93 -19.61 13.33
C ALA A 167 25.22 -20.29 13.78
N LYS A 168 25.09 -21.43 14.46
CA LYS A 168 26.24 -22.16 15.03
C LYS A 168 26.84 -23.16 14.05
N THR A 169 26.04 -23.66 13.10
CA THR A 169 26.45 -24.67 12.13
C THR A 169 26.47 -24.09 10.72
N PRO A 170 27.31 -24.64 9.81
CA PRO A 170 27.29 -24.26 8.40
C PRO A 170 25.94 -24.52 7.73
N SER A 171 25.22 -25.59 8.13
CA SER A 171 23.89 -25.91 7.62
C SER A 171 22.87 -24.83 7.96
N GLN A 172 22.81 -24.37 9.22
CA GLN A 172 21.92 -23.29 9.66
C GLN A 172 22.19 -21.99 8.91
N LYS A 173 23.47 -21.66 8.73
CA LYS A 173 23.86 -20.48 7.95
C LYS A 173 23.39 -20.59 6.50
N GLN A 174 23.50 -21.78 5.89
CA GLN A 174 23.01 -22.03 4.54
C GLN A 174 21.48 -21.92 4.45
N ILE A 175 20.74 -22.48 5.41
CA ILE A 175 19.27 -22.35 5.49
C ILE A 175 18.86 -20.87 5.54
N CYS A 176 19.46 -20.09 6.45
CA CYS A 176 19.16 -18.65 6.56
C CYS A 176 19.52 -17.89 5.26
N GLN A 177 20.62 -18.25 4.59
CA GLN A 177 21.00 -17.67 3.30
C GLN A 177 19.95 -17.92 2.21
N TYR A 178 19.41 -19.14 2.12
CA TYR A 178 18.33 -19.44 1.18
C TYR A 178 17.06 -18.66 1.49
N ALA A 179 16.69 -18.52 2.76
CA ALA A 179 15.54 -17.69 3.15
C ALA A 179 15.74 -16.21 2.79
N ILE A 180 16.95 -15.67 2.96
CA ILE A 180 17.32 -14.32 2.50
C ILE A 180 17.21 -14.21 0.97
N TRP A 181 17.66 -15.22 0.22
CA TRP A 181 17.51 -15.24 -1.24
C TRP A 181 16.05 -15.24 -1.69
N VAL A 182 15.14 -15.90 -0.97
CA VAL A 182 13.70 -15.78 -1.25
C VAL A 182 13.23 -14.33 -1.08
N CYS A 183 13.62 -13.68 0.03
CA CYS A 183 13.26 -12.28 0.28
C CYS A 183 13.83 -11.32 -0.78
N ASP A 184 15.08 -11.54 -1.21
CA ASP A 184 15.74 -10.77 -2.27
C ASP A 184 15.01 -10.97 -3.62
N ALA A 185 14.63 -12.20 -3.96
CA ALA A 185 13.89 -12.50 -5.18
C ALA A 185 12.51 -11.83 -5.20
N LEU A 186 11.79 -11.83 -4.07
CA LEU A 186 10.52 -11.11 -3.93
C LEU A 186 10.71 -9.60 -4.09
N THR A 187 11.75 -9.04 -3.47
CA THR A 187 12.05 -7.60 -3.56
C THR A 187 12.38 -7.17 -4.98
N ASN A 188 13.24 -7.94 -5.67
CA ASN A 188 13.55 -7.71 -7.08
C ASN A 188 12.28 -7.80 -7.95
N GLY A 189 11.41 -8.77 -7.70
CA GLY A 189 10.13 -8.90 -8.40
C GLY A 189 9.23 -7.67 -8.26
N MET A 190 9.15 -7.10 -7.05
CA MET A 190 8.41 -5.85 -6.79
C MET A 190 9.00 -4.65 -7.54
N ASP A 191 10.33 -4.51 -7.53
CA ASP A 191 11.03 -3.40 -8.19
C ASP A 191 10.92 -3.49 -9.72
N GLU A 192 11.10 -4.68 -10.29
CA GLU A 192 10.96 -4.91 -11.73
C GLU A 192 9.54 -4.64 -12.21
N ARG A 193 8.52 -5.00 -11.41
CA ARG A 193 7.13 -4.67 -11.72
C ARG A 193 6.94 -3.15 -11.76
N ALA A 194 7.40 -2.44 -10.74
CA ALA A 194 7.25 -0.99 -10.64
C ALA A 194 7.93 -0.28 -11.83
N GLN A 195 9.14 -0.71 -12.19
CA GLN A 195 9.87 -0.19 -13.35
C GLN A 195 9.15 -0.48 -14.67
N THR A 196 8.66 -1.72 -14.85
CA THR A 196 7.96 -2.12 -16.08
C THR A 196 6.67 -1.33 -16.25
N ARG A 197 5.93 -1.12 -15.16
CA ARG A 197 4.73 -0.30 -15.18
C ARG A 197 5.05 1.15 -15.57
N ALA A 198 6.07 1.75 -14.96
CA ALA A 198 6.49 3.11 -15.31
C ALA A 198 6.85 3.25 -16.80
N ALA A 199 7.54 2.25 -17.37
CA ALA A 199 7.87 2.21 -18.79
C ALA A 199 6.63 2.04 -19.69
N ALA A 200 5.68 1.19 -19.29
CA ALA A 200 4.44 0.97 -20.04
C ALA A 200 3.52 2.20 -20.01
N VAL A 201 3.39 2.87 -18.87
CA VAL A 201 2.64 4.15 -18.75
C VAL A 201 3.29 5.23 -19.60
N SER A 202 4.62 5.34 -19.57
CA SER A 202 5.35 6.32 -20.39
C SER A 202 5.12 6.10 -21.88
N SER A 203 5.03 4.83 -22.31
CA SER A 203 4.77 4.45 -23.70
C SER A 203 3.33 4.78 -24.13
N ALA A 204 2.36 4.66 -23.23
CA ALA A 204 0.95 5.00 -23.50
C ALA A 204 0.69 6.52 -23.60
N LEU A 205 1.58 7.35 -23.05
CA LEU A 205 1.49 8.81 -23.13
C LEU A 205 2.04 9.40 -24.43
N VAL A 206 2.78 8.62 -25.22
CA VAL A 206 3.27 9.08 -26.52
C VAL A 206 2.09 9.10 -27.49
N PRO A 207 1.73 10.26 -28.09
CA PRO A 207 0.66 10.32 -29.06
C PRO A 207 0.94 9.35 -30.20
N SER A 208 0.10 8.32 -30.32
CA SER A 208 0.15 7.43 -31.47
C SER A 208 -0.17 8.25 -32.71
N LEU A 209 0.84 8.51 -33.55
CA LEU A 209 0.67 9.10 -34.88
C LEU A 209 -0.03 8.14 -35.86
N SER A 210 -0.56 7.01 -35.36
CA SER A 210 -1.40 6.11 -36.13
C SER A 210 -2.69 6.84 -36.50
N ASN A 211 -2.67 7.37 -37.72
CA ASN A 211 -3.77 7.91 -38.50
C ASN A 211 -4.90 6.88 -38.66
N GLY A 212 -5.61 6.59 -37.57
CA GLY A 212 -6.90 5.92 -37.60
C GLY A 212 -7.97 6.98 -37.79
N ALA A 213 -8.07 7.53 -39.01
CA ALA A 213 -9.24 8.27 -39.45
C ALA A 213 -10.45 7.32 -39.46
N SER A 214 -10.97 6.99 -38.28
CA SER A 214 -12.29 6.41 -38.14
C SER A 214 -13.25 7.54 -38.42
N ILE A 215 -13.52 7.73 -39.72
CA ILE A 215 -14.65 8.47 -40.23
C ILE A 215 -15.89 7.66 -39.79
N VAL A 216 -16.22 7.72 -38.51
CA VAL A 216 -17.57 7.41 -38.06
C VAL A 216 -18.37 8.60 -38.55
N ASN A 217 -18.86 8.46 -39.78
CA ASN A 217 -19.83 9.34 -40.41
C ASN A 217 -21.12 9.21 -39.59
N THR A 218 -21.15 9.81 -38.40
CA THR A 218 -22.36 9.90 -37.60
C THR A 218 -23.30 10.78 -38.41
N MET A 219 -24.26 10.13 -39.06
CA MET A 219 -25.33 10.77 -39.81
C MET A 219 -25.84 11.98 -39.02
N PRO A 220 -25.99 13.15 -39.66
CA PRO A 220 -26.62 14.29 -39.02
C PRO A 220 -28.07 13.93 -38.70
N LEU A 221 -28.33 13.60 -37.42
CA LEU A 221 -29.68 13.55 -36.88
C LEU A 221 -30.32 14.91 -37.19
N HIS A 222 -31.35 14.90 -38.02
CA HIS A 222 -32.01 16.10 -38.53
C HIS A 222 -32.31 17.08 -37.40
N PRO A 223 -31.99 18.37 -37.55
CA PRO A 223 -32.29 19.38 -36.55
C PRO A 223 -33.81 19.58 -36.50
N GLY A 224 -34.46 18.87 -35.58
CA GLY A 224 -35.79 19.25 -35.11
C GLY A 224 -35.70 20.69 -34.60
N ARG A 225 -36.42 21.59 -35.26
CA ARG A 225 -36.28 23.06 -35.28
C ARG A 225 -36.41 23.81 -33.94
N ASN A 226 -36.48 23.12 -32.79
CA ASN A 226 -36.76 23.71 -31.48
C ASN A 226 -35.89 23.20 -30.31
N SER A 227 -34.74 22.55 -30.55
CA SER A 227 -33.83 22.25 -29.43
C SER A 227 -33.06 23.52 -29.03
N GLY A 228 -33.58 24.29 -28.07
CA GLY A 228 -32.91 25.46 -27.50
C GLY A 228 -31.54 25.14 -26.89
N GLY A 229 -30.80 26.15 -26.43
CA GLY A 229 -29.39 26.04 -25.99
C GLY A 229 -29.09 24.92 -24.96
N ALA A 230 -30.09 24.48 -24.19
CA ALA A 230 -29.96 23.31 -23.32
C ALA A 230 -29.67 22.00 -24.08
N GLY A 231 -30.25 21.79 -25.25
CA GLY A 231 -30.03 20.60 -26.08
C GLY A 231 -28.62 20.54 -26.67
N GLU A 232 -28.06 21.70 -27.03
CA GLU A 232 -26.68 21.80 -27.54
C GLU A 232 -25.65 21.52 -26.43
N ALA A 233 -25.87 22.04 -25.22
CA ALA A 233 -25.02 21.75 -24.07
C ALA A 233 -25.00 20.26 -23.72
N ILE A 234 -26.15 19.57 -23.76
CA ILE A 234 -26.23 18.12 -23.51
C ILE A 234 -25.45 17.34 -24.59
N ARG A 235 -25.61 17.67 -25.87
CA ARG A 235 -24.87 17.00 -26.95
C ARG A 235 -23.37 17.22 -26.85
N LYS A 236 -22.93 18.44 -26.52
CA LYS A 236 -21.52 18.75 -26.28
C LYS A 236 -20.97 17.92 -25.12
N LYS A 237 -21.67 17.90 -23.99
CA LYS A 237 -21.29 17.09 -22.83
C LYS A 237 -21.17 15.60 -23.17
N GLN A 238 -22.14 15.04 -23.88
CA GLN A 238 -22.09 13.63 -24.31
C GLN A 238 -20.93 13.35 -25.27
N LYS A 239 -20.62 14.28 -26.17
CA LYS A 239 -19.47 14.18 -27.09
C LYS A 239 -18.15 14.22 -26.32
N ASP A 240 -18.02 15.13 -25.36
CA ASP A 240 -16.83 15.27 -24.53
C ASP A 240 -16.63 14.02 -23.64
N GLU A 241 -17.70 13.49 -23.05
CA GLU A 241 -17.69 12.24 -22.28
C GLU A 241 -17.28 11.04 -23.14
N ARG A 242 -17.81 10.91 -24.37
CA ARG A 242 -17.40 9.86 -25.31
C ARG A 242 -15.94 10.00 -25.73
N ALA A 243 -15.51 11.20 -26.10
CA ALA A 243 -14.12 11.46 -26.48
C ALA A 243 -13.15 11.13 -25.35
N TYR A 244 -13.52 11.45 -24.11
CA TYR A 244 -12.76 11.09 -22.92
C TYR A 244 -12.68 9.57 -22.72
N ALA A 245 -13.80 8.86 -22.85
CA ALA A 245 -13.85 7.40 -22.76
C ALA A 245 -13.01 6.73 -23.86
N ASP A 246 -13.08 7.23 -25.11
CA ASP A 246 -12.29 6.73 -26.24
C ASP A 246 -10.79 6.96 -26.00
N GLN A 247 -10.41 8.13 -25.47
CA GLN A 247 -9.02 8.42 -25.10
C GLN A 247 -8.50 7.47 -24.02
N GLN A 248 -9.30 7.19 -22.98
CA GLN A 248 -8.92 6.22 -21.95
C GLN A 248 -8.77 4.80 -22.52
N ALA A 249 -9.68 4.39 -23.40
CA ALA A 249 -9.62 3.08 -24.04
C ALA A 249 -8.37 2.94 -24.93
N GLN A 250 -8.02 3.97 -25.70
CA GLN A 250 -6.80 4.01 -26.49
C GLN A 250 -5.55 3.94 -25.61
N ALA A 251 -5.48 4.73 -24.54
CA ALA A 251 -4.35 4.70 -23.61
C ALA A 251 -4.17 3.30 -22.97
N PHE A 252 -5.28 2.65 -22.58
CA PHE A 252 -5.24 1.29 -22.05
C PHE A 252 -4.79 0.27 -23.11
N SER A 253 -5.28 0.38 -24.35
CA SER A 253 -4.84 -0.48 -25.45
C SER A 253 -3.34 -0.31 -25.73
N SER A 254 -2.85 0.93 -25.83
CA SER A 254 -1.42 1.21 -26.02
C SER A 254 -0.57 0.71 -24.87
N PHE A 255 -1.07 0.77 -23.63
CA PHE A 255 -0.40 0.19 -22.48
C PHE A 255 -0.26 -1.34 -22.61
N MET A 256 -1.34 -2.04 -22.95
CA MET A 256 -1.35 -3.51 -23.09
C MET A 256 -0.53 -3.98 -24.30
N GLU A 257 -0.49 -3.19 -25.36
CA GLU A 257 0.30 -3.49 -26.56
C GLU A 257 1.78 -3.15 -26.40
N SER A 258 2.15 -2.38 -25.37
CA SER A 258 3.52 -1.99 -25.11
C SER A 258 4.43 -3.21 -24.98
N SER A 259 5.65 -3.08 -25.53
CA SER A 259 6.67 -4.12 -25.41
C SER A 259 7.02 -4.41 -23.95
N ALA A 260 6.96 -3.39 -23.09
CA ALA A 260 7.17 -3.50 -21.66
C ALA A 260 6.12 -4.43 -20.99
N TYR A 261 4.83 -4.23 -21.29
CA TYR A 261 3.76 -5.12 -20.78
C TYR A 261 3.97 -6.57 -21.23
N LYS A 262 4.23 -6.79 -22.53
CA LYS A 262 4.45 -8.13 -23.09
C LYS A 262 5.68 -8.82 -22.47
N ALA A 263 6.78 -8.08 -22.30
CA ALA A 263 7.98 -8.58 -21.65
C ALA A 263 7.72 -8.98 -20.20
N TRP A 264 6.93 -8.18 -19.47
CA TRP A 264 6.54 -8.51 -18.10
C TRP A 264 5.70 -9.78 -18.01
N VAL A 265 4.71 -9.96 -18.88
CA VAL A 265 3.88 -11.18 -18.86
C VAL A 265 4.75 -12.43 -18.96
N THR A 266 5.71 -12.46 -19.88
CA THR A 266 6.68 -13.56 -20.01
C THR A 266 7.61 -13.69 -18.81
N LYS A 267 8.06 -12.57 -18.22
CA LYS A 267 8.98 -12.58 -17.08
C LYS A 267 8.28 -13.02 -15.78
N SER A 268 7.02 -12.66 -15.63
CA SER A 268 6.22 -12.90 -14.42
C SER A 268 5.99 -14.39 -14.17
N THR A 269 5.80 -15.20 -15.23
CA THR A 269 5.68 -16.66 -15.09
C THR A 269 6.98 -17.28 -14.59
N LYS A 270 8.11 -16.86 -15.16
CA LYS A 270 9.44 -17.31 -14.74
C LYS A 270 9.77 -16.88 -13.30
N LEU A 271 9.37 -15.69 -12.89
CA LEU A 271 9.60 -15.20 -11.52
C LEU A 271 8.94 -16.12 -10.48
N ARG A 272 7.70 -16.58 -10.70
CA ARG A 272 7.03 -17.51 -9.78
C ARG A 272 7.82 -18.81 -9.66
N GLU A 273 8.25 -19.37 -10.78
CA GLU A 273 9.06 -20.60 -10.82
C GLU A 273 10.39 -20.43 -10.08
N ASP A 274 11.10 -19.33 -10.33
CA ASP A 274 12.38 -19.04 -9.71
C ASP A 274 12.24 -18.88 -8.17
N VAL A 275 11.26 -18.09 -7.71
CA VAL A 275 10.99 -17.89 -6.27
C VAL A 275 10.61 -19.20 -5.59
N MET A 276 9.68 -19.96 -6.18
CA MET A 276 9.25 -21.25 -5.61
C MET A 276 10.36 -22.30 -5.64
N GLY A 277 11.25 -22.25 -6.64
CA GLY A 277 12.43 -23.10 -6.72
C GLY A 277 13.42 -22.84 -5.58
N VAL A 278 13.66 -21.57 -5.23
CA VAL A 278 14.50 -21.20 -4.08
C VAL A 278 13.82 -21.60 -2.77
N TYR A 279 12.51 -21.36 -2.62
CA TYR A 279 11.75 -21.75 -1.43
C TYR A 279 11.71 -23.27 -1.22
N THR A 280 11.54 -24.05 -2.29
CA THR A 280 11.57 -25.52 -2.22
C THR A 280 12.93 -26.02 -1.72
N LYS A 281 14.03 -25.43 -2.19
CA LYS A 281 15.38 -25.75 -1.69
C LYS A 281 15.56 -25.41 -0.22
N LEU A 282 14.99 -24.28 0.23
CA LEU A 282 14.98 -23.92 1.65
C LEU A 282 14.32 -25.03 2.49
N VAL A 283 13.10 -25.44 2.11
CA VAL A 283 12.35 -26.49 2.82
C VAL A 283 13.10 -27.82 2.82
N GLN A 284 13.75 -28.18 1.69
CA GLN A 284 14.55 -29.40 1.60
C GLN A 284 15.79 -29.37 2.51
N LEU A 285 16.45 -28.22 2.63
CA LEU A 285 17.61 -28.06 3.52
C LEU A 285 17.22 -28.15 4.98
N GLU A 286 16.07 -27.58 5.36
CA GLU A 286 15.54 -27.70 6.71
C GLU A 286 15.13 -29.14 7.05
N ALA A 287 14.49 -29.85 6.11
CA ALA A 287 14.11 -31.25 6.30
C ALA A 287 15.33 -32.19 6.41
N ALA A 288 16.47 -31.81 5.83
CA ALA A 288 17.73 -32.55 5.92
C ALA A 288 18.54 -32.23 7.19
N GLU A 289 18.19 -31.17 7.93
CA GLU A 289 18.86 -30.86 9.19
C GLU A 289 18.41 -31.88 10.25
N PRO A 290 19.35 -32.64 10.88
CA PRO A 290 18.98 -33.57 11.92
C PRO A 290 18.29 -32.79 13.06
N PRO A 291 17.22 -33.34 13.67
CA PRO A 291 16.64 -32.72 14.85
C PRO A 291 17.77 -32.53 15.86
N VAL A 292 17.87 -31.32 16.40
CA VAL A 292 18.80 -31.02 17.50
C VAL A 292 18.30 -31.84 18.68
N GLU A 293 18.64 -33.13 18.72
CA GLU A 293 18.42 -33.97 19.88
C GLU A 293 19.07 -33.22 21.03
N ALA A 294 18.25 -32.97 22.05
CA ALA A 294 18.62 -32.24 23.24
C ALA A 294 19.86 -32.90 23.84
N ALA A 295 21.04 -32.38 23.50
CA ALA A 295 22.29 -32.76 24.12
C ALA A 295 22.20 -32.28 25.57
N LYS A 296 21.65 -33.14 26.42
CA LYS A 296 21.72 -33.08 27.87
C LYS A 296 23.05 -33.65 28.32
#